data_AF-A0A7H4PF35-F1
#
_entry.id   AF-A0A7H4PF35-F1
#
_cell.length_a   1.000
_cell.length_b   1.000
_cell.length_c   1.000
_cell.angle_alpha   90.00
_cell.angle_beta   90.00
_cell.angle_gamma   90.00
#
_symmetry.space_group_name_H-M   'P 1'
#
loop_
_entity.id
_entity.type
_entity.pdbx_description
1 polymer ?
#
loop_
_entity_poly.entity_id
_entity_poly.type
_entity_poly.pdbx_seq_one_letter_code
_entity_poly.pdbx_strand_id
1 'polypeptide(L)'
;MTGLSDNNDQSLLALDSGSGIATGVGIQIADKNGTAIPLHTASTDYALAKGANALDFVARYVSTGPAVTTGTANGTSEFTIIYK
;
A
#
# COMPACT_ATOMS: atom_id res chain seq x y z
N MET A 1 5.21 6.82 2.76
CA MET A 1 3.76 6.62 2.55
C MET A 1 3.11 6.36 3.89
N THR A 2 1.93 6.94 4.11
CA THR A 2 1.16 6.84 5.36
C THR A 2 -0.27 6.39 5.06
N GLY A 3 -0.91 5.76 6.04
CA GLY A 3 -2.26 5.24 5.97
C GLY A 3 -2.60 4.48 7.24
N LEU A 4 -3.81 3.91 7.33
CA LEU A 4 -4.15 2.99 8.41
C LEU A 4 -3.51 1.63 8.13
N SER A 5 -2.75 1.07 9.07
CA SER A 5 -2.18 -0.27 8.96
C SER A 5 -3.23 -1.37 9.10
N ASP A 6 -3.09 -2.46 8.36
CA ASP A 6 -3.87 -3.68 8.60
C ASP A 6 -3.58 -4.24 10.01
N ASN A 7 -4.62 -4.80 10.64
CA ASN A 7 -4.54 -5.26 12.03
C ASN A 7 -3.71 -6.54 12.20
N ASN A 8 -3.60 -7.36 11.17
CA ASN A 8 -2.87 -8.62 11.19
C ASN A 8 -1.45 -8.46 10.64
N ASP A 9 -1.24 -7.55 9.69
CA ASP A 9 0.07 -7.21 9.13
C ASP A 9 0.25 -5.70 9.00
N GLN A 10 1.00 -5.11 9.94
CA GLN A 10 1.20 -3.65 9.99
C GLN A 10 2.01 -3.09 8.82
N SER A 11 2.64 -3.94 8.00
CA SER A 11 3.31 -3.52 6.77
C SER A 11 2.35 -3.21 5.62
N LEU A 12 1.09 -3.64 5.73
CA LEU A 12 0.05 -3.49 4.72
C LEU A 12 -0.92 -2.35 5.08
N LEU A 13 -1.53 -1.77 4.05
CA LEU A 13 -2.61 -0.80 4.19
C LEU A 13 -3.93 -1.53 4.50
N ALA A 14 -4.64 -1.07 5.52
CA ALA A 14 -5.99 -1.53 5.84
C ALA A 14 -7.01 -1.11 4.78
N LEU A 15 -8.11 -1.85 4.71
CA LEU A 15 -9.27 -1.45 3.93
C LEU A 15 -10.02 -0.31 4.63
N ASP A 16 -10.64 0.55 3.84
CA ASP A 16 -11.50 1.63 4.34
C ASP A 16 -12.67 1.04 5.14
N SER A 17 -13.03 1.69 6.24
CA SER A 17 -14.10 1.22 7.12
C SER A 17 -15.49 1.45 6.50
N GLY A 18 -16.44 0.58 6.84
CA GLY A 18 -17.79 0.65 6.30
C GLY A 18 -18.58 -0.63 6.53
N SER A 19 -19.75 -0.72 5.90
CA SER A 19 -20.54 -1.95 5.87
C SER A 19 -20.16 -2.81 4.66
N GLY A 20 -20.15 -4.14 4.82
CA GLY A 20 -19.84 -5.07 3.74
C GLY A 20 -18.38 -5.04 3.27
N ILE A 21 -17.44 -4.68 4.14
CA ILE A 21 -16.00 -4.68 3.84
C ILE A 21 -15.45 -6.11 3.92
N ALA A 22 -14.57 -6.46 2.99
CA ALA A 22 -13.87 -7.75 3.02
C ALA A 22 -12.99 -7.85 4.28
N THR A 23 -12.77 -9.07 4.78
CA THR A 23 -11.88 -9.32 5.92
C THR A 23 -10.79 -10.32 5.56
N GLY A 24 -9.67 -10.28 6.29
CA GLY A 24 -8.52 -11.16 6.06
C GLY A 24 -7.68 -10.78 4.84
N VAL A 25 -7.77 -9.52 4.41
CA VAL A 25 -7.07 -8.96 3.26
C VAL A 25 -6.61 -7.54 3.58
N GLY A 26 -5.35 -7.25 3.26
CA GLY A 26 -4.78 -5.90 3.23
C GLY A 26 -4.25 -5.55 1.84
N ILE A 27 -3.91 -4.29 1.62
CA ILE A 27 -3.34 -3.79 0.35
C ILE A 27 -1.83 -3.62 0.54
N GLN A 28 -1.05 -4.37 -0.23
CA GLN A 28 0.39 -4.18 -0.32
C GLN A 28 0.72 -3.20 -1.43
N ILE A 29 1.61 -2.27 -1.13
CA ILE A 29 2.22 -1.38 -2.10
C ILE A 29 3.68 -1.80 -2.32
N ALA A 30 4.12 -1.76 -3.58
CA ALA A 30 5.46 -2.14 -3.99
C ALA A 30 6.05 -1.12 -4.97
N ASP A 31 7.37 -1.08 -5.04
CA ASP A 31 8.10 -0.31 -6.05
C ASP A 31 7.93 -0.93 -7.46
N LYS A 32 8.49 -0.25 -8.47
CA LYS A 32 8.51 -0.72 -9.86
C LYS A 32 9.12 -2.13 -10.07
N ASN A 33 9.93 -2.62 -9.12
CA ASN A 33 10.56 -3.93 -9.18
C ASN A 33 9.72 -5.00 -8.47
N GLY A 34 8.57 -4.63 -7.89
CA GLY A 34 7.74 -5.52 -7.07
C GLY A 34 8.26 -5.69 -5.64
N THR A 35 9.24 -4.89 -5.22
CA THR A 35 9.74 -4.87 -3.84
C THR A 35 8.71 -4.19 -2.96
N ALA A 36 8.22 -4.90 -1.94
CA ALA A 36 7.25 -4.33 -1.01
C ALA A 36 7.83 -3.09 -0.31
N ILE A 37 7.00 -2.05 -0.20
CA ILE A 37 7.28 -0.84 0.57
C ILE A 37 6.37 -0.91 1.79
N PRO A 38 6.87 -1.37 2.96
CA PRO A 38 6.07 -1.41 4.18
C PRO A 38 5.46 -0.03 4.49
N LEU A 39 4.22 -0.02 4.99
CA LEU A 39 3.58 1.22 5.40
C LEU A 39 4.45 1.97 6.44
N HIS A 40 4.44 3.30 6.39
CA HIS A 40 5.27 4.17 7.23
C HIS A 40 6.78 4.06 7.02
N THR A 41 7.23 3.35 5.98
CA THR A 41 8.65 3.35 5.57
C THR A 41 8.89 4.20 4.34
N ALA A 42 10.13 4.64 4.16
CA ALA A 42 10.58 5.31 2.95
C ALA A 42 10.72 4.27 1.81
N SER A 43 10.35 4.66 0.60
CA SER A 43 10.71 3.89 -0.60
C SER A 43 12.21 3.99 -0.87
N THR A 44 12.69 3.18 -1.81
CA THR A 44 14.00 3.41 -2.43
C THR A 44 14.07 4.80 -3.05
N ASP A 45 15.28 5.35 -3.15
CA ASP A 45 15.52 6.61 -3.84
C ASP A 45 15.29 6.44 -5.36
N TYR A 46 14.69 7.46 -5.98
CA TYR A 46 14.47 7.53 -7.41
C TYR A 46 15.32 8.65 -8.00
N ALA A 47 16.18 8.31 -8.96
CA ALA A 47 16.96 9.31 -9.69
C ALA A 47 16.04 10.15 -10.57
N LEU A 48 16.07 11.47 -10.39
CA LEU A 48 15.26 12.41 -11.15
C LEU A 48 16.07 13.02 -12.30
N ALA A 49 15.42 13.18 -13.45
CA ALA A 49 15.94 13.89 -14.60
C ALA A 49 15.24 15.26 -14.77
N LYS A 50 15.85 16.14 -15.58
CA LYS A 50 15.22 17.41 -15.97
C LYS A 50 13.95 17.14 -16.78
N GLY A 51 12.82 17.64 -16.30
CA GLY A 51 11.52 17.50 -16.95
C GLY A 51 10.57 16.58 -16.19
N ALA A 52 9.67 15.91 -16.91
CA ALA A 52 8.70 14.99 -16.32
C ALA A 52 9.39 13.70 -15.86
N ASN A 53 9.05 13.25 -14.65
CA ASN A 53 9.52 12.00 -14.08
C ASN A 53 8.33 11.10 -13.78
N ALA A 54 8.37 9.86 -14.25
CA ALA A 54 7.40 8.83 -13.91
C ALA A 54 7.94 7.99 -12.75
N LEU A 55 7.16 7.86 -11.68
CA LEU A 55 7.47 7.02 -10.53
C LEU A 55 6.44 5.90 -10.46
N ASP A 56 6.86 4.70 -10.84
CA ASP A 56 5.97 3.55 -10.94
C ASP A 56 5.85 2.81 -9.61
N PHE A 57 4.61 2.53 -9.21
CA PHE A 57 4.27 1.74 -8.02
C PHE A 57 3.20 0.72 -8.39
N VAL A 58 3.16 -0.38 -7.64
CA VAL A 58 2.18 -1.44 -7.82
C VAL A 58 1.40 -1.62 -6.51
N ALA A 59 0.09 -1.83 -6.62
CA ALA A 59 -0.77 -2.22 -5.51
C ALA A 59 -1.36 -3.61 -5.75
N ARG A 60 -1.40 -4.45 -4.72
CA ARG A 60 -2.04 -5.78 -4.77
C ARG A 60 -2.67 -6.16 -3.43
N TYR A 61 -3.75 -6.92 -3.47
CA TYR A 61 -4.30 -7.53 -2.26
C TYR A 61 -3.42 -8.68 -1.78
N VAL A 62 -3.23 -8.74 -0.46
CA VAL A 62 -2.51 -9.81 0.23
C VAL A 62 -3.41 -10.35 1.33
N SER A 63 -3.53 -11.67 1.41
CA SER A 63 -4.28 -12.30 2.50
C SER A 63 -3.50 -12.18 3.81
N THR A 64 -4.19 -11.71 4.85
CA THR A 64 -3.60 -11.45 6.18
C THR A 64 -4.11 -12.41 7.26
N GLY A 65 -4.94 -13.38 6.88
CA GLY A 65 -5.52 -14.34 7.80
C GLY A 65 -5.97 -15.63 7.11
N PRO A 66 -6.33 -16.66 7.90
CA PRO A 66 -6.66 -17.99 7.39
C PRO A 66 -7.97 -18.04 6.58
N ALA A 67 -8.83 -17.03 6.71
CA ALA A 67 -10.08 -16.91 5.97
C ALA A 67 -10.21 -15.50 5.38
N VAL A 68 -10.52 -15.42 4.09
CA VAL A 68 -10.88 -14.18 3.39
C VAL A 68 -12.38 -14.16 3.20
N THR A 69 -13.05 -13.07 3.59
CA THR A 69 -14.49 -12.88 3.33
C THR A 69 -14.72 -11.93 2.18
N THR A 70 -15.84 -12.11 1.47
CA THR A 70 -16.21 -11.25 0.34
C THR A 70 -16.72 -9.90 0.82
N GLY A 71 -16.37 -8.84 0.11
CA GLY A 71 -16.85 -7.48 0.38
C GLY A 71 -16.09 -6.45 -0.43
N THR A 72 -16.41 -5.17 -0.20
CA THR A 72 -15.65 -4.05 -0.75
C THR A 72 -14.24 -4.04 -0.15
N ALA A 73 -13.23 -3.73 -0.98
CA ALA A 73 -11.83 -3.72 -0.58
C ALA A 73 -11.10 -2.43 -1.00
N ASN A 74 -11.75 -1.29 -0.81
CA ASN A 74 -11.12 0.01 -1.06
C ASN A 74 -10.11 0.33 0.04
N GLY A 75 -9.09 1.14 -0.25
CA GLY A 75 -8.16 1.65 0.75
C GLY A 75 -7.60 3.01 0.35
N THR A 76 -7.34 3.84 1.37
CA THR A 76 -6.82 5.20 1.19
C THR A 76 -5.42 5.34 1.80
N SER A 77 -4.47 5.81 1.00
CA SER A 77 -3.09 6.09 1.45
C SER A 77 -2.63 7.47 0.98
N GLU A 78 -1.71 8.07 1.73
CA GLU A 78 -1.04 9.31 1.38
C GLU A 78 0.43 9.04 0.99
N PHE A 79 0.83 9.61 -0.14
CA PHE A 79 2.20 9.52 -0.64
C PHE A 79 2.94 10.84 -0.43
N THR A 80 4.10 10.78 0.23
CA THR A 80 4.95 11.94 0.50
C THR A 80 6.19 11.87 -0.38
N ILE A 81 6.44 12.93 -1.16
CA ILE A 81 7.66 13.08 -1.95
C ILE A 81 8.68 13.88 -1.15
N ILE A 82 9.84 13.29 -0.90
CA ILE A 82 10.97 13.96 -0.23
C ILE A 82 12.10 14.10 -1.24
N TYR A 83 12.47 15.35 -1.55
CA TYR A 83 13.62 15.67 -2.40
C TYR A 83 14.91 15.74 -1.57
N LYS A 84 16.01 15.27 -2.13
CA LYS A 84 17.35 15.32 -1.54
C LYS A 84 18.37 15.79 -2.57
#